data_AF-A0A7K4KL49-F1
#
_entry.id   AF-A0A7K4KL49-F1
#
_cell.length_a   1.000
_cell.length_b   1.000
_cell.length_c   1.000
_cell.angle_alpha   90.00
_cell.angle_beta   90.00
_cell.angle_gamma   90.00
#
_symmetry.space_group_name_H-M   'P 1'
#
loop_
_entity.id
_entity.type
_entity.pdbx_description
1 polymer ?
#
loop_
_entity_poly.entity_id
_entity_poly.type
_entity_poly.pdbx_seq_one_letter_code
_entity_poly.pdbx_strand_id
1 'polypeptide(L)'
;RSRRACRPQVEVEVESMDKAGNFIGWLHVDGANLSVALVEQALSKVHFTAERSPYYKALLSAEEAAKQKKEKVWSHYEEAPVEEVVPVLEEKERAANYKAVFVTEITDELHFYVQDVETGAQLEKLMENMRGEIAGHPPVEGSYVPRRGDYCIAKFVDGEWYRARVEKVESSAKVHIFYIDYGNKETLPSSRLAALPPAFSTRVLPAQATEYKFAFIQVPQDVSGGGHWGDREVGHCGDREMAQVSPAPSPTP
;
A
#
# COMPACT_ATOMS: atom_id res chain seq x y z
N ARG A 1 32.29 -1.20 9.72
CA ARG A 1 31.48 -0.44 10.70
C ARG A 1 30.03 -0.48 10.23
N SER A 2 29.20 -1.31 10.87
CA SER A 2 27.78 -1.47 10.53
C SER A 2 27.01 -0.19 10.85
N ARG A 3 26.37 0.41 9.84
CA ARG A 3 25.35 1.45 10.05
C ARG A 3 24.02 0.72 10.17
N ARG A 4 23.48 0.64 11.38
CA ARG A 4 22.07 0.29 11.58
C ARG A 4 21.25 1.37 10.89
N ALA A 5 20.55 1.02 9.82
CA ALA A 5 19.50 1.88 9.27
C ALA A 5 18.27 1.67 10.17
N CYS A 6 17.99 2.61 11.07
CA CYS A 6 16.68 2.73 11.69
C CYS A 6 15.70 3.01 10.55
N ARG A 7 14.81 2.05 10.26
CA ARG A 7 13.63 2.33 9.43
C ARG A 7 12.62 3.07 10.30
N PRO A 8 11.98 4.13 9.78
CA PRO A 8 11.13 4.99 10.59
C PRO A 8 9.78 4.32 10.87
N GLN A 9 9.31 4.43 12.10
CA GLN A 9 8.02 3.90 12.53
C GLN A 9 6.91 4.79 11.94
N VAL A 10 5.88 4.21 11.33
CA VAL A 10 4.80 4.96 10.68
C VAL A 10 3.42 4.68 11.29
N GLU A 11 2.60 5.72 11.41
CA GLU A 11 1.24 5.66 11.97
C GLU A 11 0.26 6.35 11.00
N VAL A 12 -0.84 5.68 10.64
CA VAL A 12 -1.82 6.22 9.68
C VAL A 12 -3.16 6.45 10.37
N GLU A 13 -3.64 7.70 10.34
CA GLU A 13 -4.99 8.10 10.70
C GLU A 13 -5.83 8.17 9.41
N VAL A 14 -7.11 7.85 9.46
CA VAL A 14 -8.00 7.91 8.28
C VAL A 14 -9.28 8.62 8.68
N GLU A 15 -9.57 9.81 8.15
CA GLU A 15 -10.82 10.55 8.46
C GLU A 15 -11.98 10.24 7.49
N SER A 16 -11.74 9.89 6.21
CA SER A 16 -12.84 9.58 5.28
C SER A 16 -12.43 8.61 4.16
N MET A 17 -13.36 8.35 3.23
CA MET A 17 -13.13 7.55 2.04
C MET A 17 -13.92 8.18 0.90
N ASP A 18 -13.32 8.33 -0.28
CA ASP A 18 -14.05 8.82 -1.44
C ASP A 18 -14.96 7.73 -2.04
N LYS A 19 -15.80 8.11 -3.01
CA LYS A 19 -16.72 7.17 -3.68
C LYS A 19 -16.00 6.08 -4.49
N ALA A 20 -14.69 6.21 -4.72
CA ALA A 20 -13.86 5.26 -5.43
C ALA A 20 -13.13 4.29 -4.47
N GLY A 21 -13.33 4.43 -3.15
CA GLY A 21 -12.72 3.56 -2.15
C GLY A 21 -11.35 4.02 -1.67
N ASN A 22 -10.89 5.21 -2.03
CA ASN A 22 -9.61 5.74 -1.54
C ASN A 22 -9.82 6.33 -0.14
N PHE A 23 -9.03 5.87 0.82
CA PHE A 23 -9.02 6.43 2.16
C PHE A 23 -8.47 7.85 2.14
N ILE A 24 -8.96 8.72 3.00
CA ILE A 24 -8.54 10.10 3.19
C ILE A 24 -8.18 10.28 4.69
N GLY A 25 -6.96 10.70 5.08
CA GLY A 25 -6.31 10.43 6.39
C GLY A 25 -4.97 11.15 6.66
N TRP A 26 -4.35 10.99 7.82
CA TRP A 26 -3.03 11.56 8.16
C TRP A 26 -1.98 10.47 8.27
N LEU A 27 -0.76 10.75 7.84
CA LEU A 27 0.37 9.84 8.02
C LEU A 27 1.38 10.50 8.96
N HIS A 28 1.85 9.76 9.96
CA HIS A 28 2.93 10.16 10.86
C HIS A 28 4.12 9.25 10.62
N VAL A 29 5.32 9.82 10.56
CA VAL A 29 6.59 9.12 10.38
C VAL A 29 7.52 9.61 11.49
N ASP A 30 7.98 8.73 12.36
CA ASP A 30 8.78 9.06 13.56
C ASP A 30 8.14 10.15 14.44
N GLY A 31 6.81 10.13 14.57
CA GLY A 31 6.03 11.11 15.32
C GLY A 31 5.82 12.45 14.59
N ALA A 32 6.31 12.62 13.36
CA ALA A 32 6.09 13.80 12.55
C ALA A 32 4.96 13.58 11.53
N ASN A 33 3.98 14.49 11.49
CA ASN A 33 2.89 14.43 10.51
C ASN A 33 3.43 14.75 9.10
N LEU A 34 3.33 13.78 8.19
CA LEU A 34 3.85 13.87 6.84
C LEU A 34 3.16 14.96 6.03
N SER A 35 1.85 15.16 6.21
CA SER A 35 1.11 16.23 5.51
C SER A 35 1.66 17.61 5.90
N VAL A 36 1.97 17.81 7.19
CA VAL A 36 2.62 19.04 7.67
C VAL A 36 4.03 19.20 7.07
N ALA A 37 4.83 18.14 7.08
CA ALA A 37 6.19 18.17 6.53
C ALA A 37 6.22 18.46 5.02
N LEU A 38 5.29 17.90 4.25
CA LEU A 38 5.17 18.14 2.81
C LEU A 38 4.77 19.60 2.51
N VAL A 39 3.81 20.14 3.27
CA VAL A 39 3.41 21.55 3.14
C VAL A 39 4.58 22.48 3.50
N GLU A 40 5.29 22.21 4.61
CA GLU A 40 6.43 23.02 5.07
C GLU A 40 7.59 23.07 4.06
N GLN A 41 7.82 21.96 3.36
CA GLN A 41 8.84 21.85 2.32
C GLN A 41 8.37 22.40 0.96
N ALA A 42 7.22 23.07 0.90
CA ALA A 42 6.62 23.58 -0.34
C ALA A 42 6.38 22.47 -1.39
N LEU A 43 6.11 21.24 -0.96
CA LEU A 43 5.79 20.12 -1.82
C LEU A 43 4.28 19.89 -1.95
N SER A 44 3.47 20.53 -1.10
CA SER A 44 2.02 20.45 -1.11
C SER A 44 1.37 21.76 -0.62
N LYS A 45 0.04 21.87 -0.76
CA LYS A 45 -0.79 22.99 -0.29
C LYS A 45 -1.87 22.49 0.65
N VAL A 46 -2.36 23.35 1.54
CA VAL A 46 -3.45 23.02 2.47
C VAL A 46 -4.76 22.96 1.70
N HIS A 47 -5.49 21.87 1.87
CA HIS A 47 -6.81 21.69 1.28
C HIS A 47 -7.89 22.08 2.30
N PHE A 48 -9.03 22.62 1.85
CA PHE A 48 -10.12 23.09 2.74
C PHE A 48 -10.65 21.97 3.67
N THR A 49 -10.51 20.71 3.29
CA THR A 49 -10.90 19.58 4.16
C THR A 49 -10.08 19.50 5.44
N ALA A 50 -8.88 20.09 5.46
CA ALA A 50 -8.03 20.15 6.64
C ALA A 50 -8.55 21.14 7.70
N GLU A 51 -9.52 22.02 7.39
CA GLU A 51 -10.07 23.02 8.34
C GLU A 51 -10.64 22.39 9.62
N ARG A 52 -11.13 21.15 9.51
CA ARG A 52 -11.73 20.40 10.63
C ARG A 52 -10.75 19.45 11.32
N SER A 53 -9.49 19.42 10.87
CA SER A 53 -8.45 18.55 11.41
C SER A 53 -7.80 19.14 12.65
N PRO A 54 -7.38 18.31 13.63
CA PRO A 54 -6.51 18.75 14.72
C PRO A 54 -5.18 19.34 14.22
N TYR A 55 -4.75 18.98 13.01
CA TYR A 55 -3.50 19.45 12.41
C TYR A 55 -3.66 20.75 11.61
N TYR A 56 -4.88 21.32 11.50
CA TYR A 56 -5.15 22.50 10.68
C TYR A 56 -4.22 23.68 10.98
N LYS A 57 -4.01 23.97 12.27
CA LYS A 57 -3.15 25.06 12.72
C LYS A 57 -1.69 24.83 12.33
N ALA A 58 -1.21 23.60 12.41
CA ALA A 58 0.15 23.23 12.03
C ALA A 58 0.35 23.33 10.51
N LEU A 59 -0.65 22.88 9.74
CA LEU A 59 -0.67 22.97 8.28
C LEU A 59 -0.66 24.42 7.80
N LEU A 60 -1.50 25.29 8.37
CA LEU A 60 -1.51 26.72 8.05
C LEU A 60 -0.16 27.38 8.37
N SER A 61 0.43 27.07 9.52
CA SER A 61 1.75 27.59 9.90
C SER A 61 2.85 27.13 8.93
N ALA A 62 2.81 25.86 8.52
CA ALA A 62 3.73 25.29 7.54
C ALA A 62 3.55 25.92 6.15
N GLU A 63 2.30 26.18 5.75
CA GLU A 63 1.98 26.78 4.46
C GLU A 63 2.44 28.24 4.38
N GLU A 64 2.22 29.00 5.44
CA GLU A 64 2.68 30.39 5.55
C GLU A 64 4.22 30.46 5.47
N ALA A 65 4.91 29.56 6.18
CA ALA A 65 6.35 29.44 6.10
C ALA A 65 6.85 29.03 4.70
N ALA A 66 6.10 28.19 3.98
CA ALA A 66 6.42 27.78 2.61
C ALA A 66 6.17 28.89 1.58
N LYS A 67 5.09 29.67 1.74
CA LYS A 67 4.76 30.84 0.89
C LYS A 67 5.82 31.93 0.99
N GLN A 68 6.36 32.19 2.19
CA GLN A 68 7.44 33.17 2.39
C GLN A 68 8.74 32.76 1.68
N LYS A 69 8.99 31.45 1.52
CA LYS A 69 10.20 30.93 0.84
C LYS A 69 10.12 31.04 -0.68
N LYS A 70 8.93 31.18 -1.29
CA LYS A 70 8.70 31.31 -2.74
C LYS A 70 9.39 30.25 -3.60
N GLU A 71 9.50 29.03 -3.08
CA GLU A 71 10.13 27.89 -3.76
C GLU A 71 9.07 26.86 -4.16
N LYS A 72 9.39 26.03 -5.16
CA LYS A 72 8.57 24.88 -5.61
C LYS A 72 7.11 25.26 -5.96
N VAL A 73 6.10 24.70 -5.30
CA VAL A 73 4.66 24.91 -5.63
C VAL A 73 4.16 26.35 -5.43
N TRP A 74 4.98 27.21 -4.82
CA TRP A 74 4.68 28.62 -4.55
C TRP A 74 5.50 29.61 -5.41
N SER A 75 6.25 29.11 -6.40
CA SER A 75 7.08 29.93 -7.31
C SER A 75 6.30 30.95 -8.16
N HIS A 76 4.98 30.78 -8.31
CA HIS A 76 4.09 31.63 -9.13
C HIS A 76 2.77 32.04 -8.42
N TYR A 77 2.77 32.25 -7.09
CA TYR A 77 1.55 32.56 -6.33
C TYR A 77 1.05 34.01 -6.53
N GLU A 78 -0.22 34.17 -6.91
CA GLU A 78 -0.99 35.42 -6.84
C GLU A 78 -2.19 35.23 -5.90
N GLU A 79 -2.45 36.17 -4.99
CA GLU A 79 -3.53 36.13 -4.00
C GLU A 79 -4.92 36.22 -4.69
N ALA A 80 -5.80 35.26 -4.43
CA ALA A 80 -7.21 35.31 -4.86
C ALA A 80 -8.14 35.68 -3.68
N PRO A 81 -9.29 36.35 -3.93
CA PRO A 81 -10.15 36.89 -2.88
C PRO A 81 -11.00 35.81 -2.18
N VAL A 82 -11.32 36.05 -0.91
CA VAL A 82 -12.03 35.16 0.02
C VAL A 82 -13.55 35.14 -0.27
N GLU A 83 -14.15 33.98 -0.50
CA GLU A 83 -15.62 33.79 -0.55
C GLU A 83 -16.14 33.04 0.70
N GLU A 84 -17.30 33.48 1.20
CA GLU A 84 -17.89 33.10 2.50
C GLU A 84 -18.43 31.65 2.56
N VAL A 85 -18.22 31.00 3.70
CA VAL A 85 -18.52 29.58 3.97
C VAL A 85 -19.94 29.38 4.52
N VAL A 86 -20.73 28.50 3.91
CA VAL A 86 -22.05 28.04 4.40
C VAL A 86 -21.87 26.93 5.47
N PRO A 87 -22.62 26.92 6.59
CA PRO A 87 -22.37 25.98 7.69
C PRO A 87 -22.93 24.58 7.38
N VAL A 88 -22.10 23.55 7.59
CA VAL A 88 -22.44 22.13 7.40
C VAL A 88 -23.02 21.55 8.70
N LEU A 89 -24.11 20.80 8.56
CA LEU A 89 -24.86 20.09 9.61
C LEU A 89 -23.98 19.13 10.42
N GLU A 90 -24.18 19.11 11.74
CA GLU A 90 -23.47 18.28 12.73
C GLU A 90 -23.72 16.77 12.50
N GLU A 91 -22.70 16.05 12.01
CA GLU A 91 -22.68 14.58 12.02
C GLU A 91 -21.96 14.06 13.28
N LYS A 92 -22.59 13.11 13.98
CA LYS A 92 -22.16 12.52 15.26
C LYS A 92 -20.71 12.00 15.22
N GLU A 93 -19.97 12.26 16.29
CA GLU A 93 -18.58 11.81 16.52
C GLU A 93 -18.35 10.34 16.12
N ARG A 94 -17.43 10.11 15.17
CA ARG A 94 -17.01 8.78 14.74
C ARG A 94 -16.13 8.13 15.80
N ALA A 95 -16.51 6.94 16.26
CA ALA A 95 -15.65 6.10 17.10
C ALA A 95 -14.53 5.49 16.24
N ALA A 96 -13.27 5.73 16.59
CA ALA A 96 -12.12 5.15 15.92
C ALA A 96 -12.00 3.65 16.25
N ASN A 97 -11.91 2.80 15.22
CA ASN A 97 -11.74 1.35 15.36
C ASN A 97 -10.50 0.88 14.58
N TYR A 98 -9.32 1.10 15.16
CA TYR A 98 -8.06 0.62 14.61
C TYR A 98 -7.95 -0.90 14.75
N LYS A 99 -7.44 -1.61 13.73
CA LYS A 99 -6.96 -3.00 13.90
C LYS A 99 -5.49 -3.08 13.62
N ALA A 100 -4.80 -4.09 14.11
CA ALA A 100 -3.41 -4.33 13.73
C ALA A 100 -3.31 -5.00 12.34
N VAL A 101 -2.37 -4.56 11.52
CA VAL A 101 -2.03 -5.14 10.21
C VAL A 101 -0.51 -5.25 10.02
N PHE A 102 -0.05 -5.89 8.96
CA PHE A 102 1.34 -5.87 8.51
C PHE A 102 1.41 -5.21 7.14
N VAL A 103 2.23 -4.17 6.96
CA VAL A 103 2.48 -3.60 5.62
C VAL A 103 3.46 -4.49 4.88
N THR A 104 3.08 -4.99 3.71
CA THR A 104 3.86 -5.99 2.96
C THR A 104 4.51 -5.45 1.71
N GLU A 105 3.88 -4.49 1.04
CA GLU A 105 4.39 -3.91 -0.21
C GLU A 105 4.02 -2.44 -0.29
N ILE A 106 4.92 -1.60 -0.81
CA ILE A 106 4.65 -0.20 -1.17
C ILE A 106 4.93 -0.06 -2.66
N THR A 107 3.94 0.42 -3.39
CA THR A 107 4.02 0.61 -4.84
C THR A 107 4.61 1.97 -5.20
N ASP A 108 5.11 2.10 -6.44
CA ASP A 108 5.61 3.35 -6.98
C ASP A 108 4.53 4.46 -7.05
N GLU A 109 3.25 4.07 -7.08
CA GLU A 109 2.09 4.97 -7.09
C GLU A 109 1.64 5.36 -5.67
N LEU A 110 2.45 5.06 -4.65
CA LEU A 110 2.19 5.36 -3.24
C LEU A 110 0.93 4.67 -2.68
N HIS A 111 0.45 3.61 -3.35
CA HIS A 111 -0.42 2.61 -2.74
C HIS A 111 0.43 1.61 -1.95
N PHE A 112 -0.19 0.89 -1.03
CA PHE A 112 0.48 -0.13 -0.24
C PHE A 112 -0.45 -1.32 0.00
N TYR A 113 0.13 -2.50 0.20
CA TYR A 113 -0.63 -3.70 0.57
C TYR A 113 -0.39 -4.03 2.03
N VAL A 114 -1.44 -4.52 2.68
CA VAL A 114 -1.37 -4.97 4.08
C VAL A 114 -2.03 -6.33 4.28
N GLN A 115 -1.61 -7.03 5.35
CA GLN A 115 -2.22 -8.25 5.87
C GLN A 115 -2.84 -7.99 7.25
N ASP A 116 -4.01 -8.58 7.55
CA ASP A 116 -4.59 -8.50 8.90
C ASP A 116 -3.76 -9.35 9.89
N VAL A 117 -3.38 -8.76 11.03
CA VAL A 117 -2.62 -9.47 12.08
C VAL A 117 -3.43 -10.62 12.66
N GLU A 118 -4.76 -10.50 12.73
CA GLU A 118 -5.65 -11.54 13.28
C GLU A 118 -5.61 -12.82 12.45
N THR A 119 -5.38 -12.72 11.13
CA THR A 119 -5.33 -13.87 10.22
C THR A 119 -3.91 -14.32 9.89
N GLY A 120 -2.88 -13.63 10.39
CA GLY A 120 -1.47 -13.95 10.13
C GLY A 120 -1.09 -15.40 10.43
N ALA A 121 -1.50 -15.94 11.59
CA ALA A 121 -1.23 -17.33 11.96
C ALA A 121 -1.92 -18.35 11.02
N GLN A 122 -3.06 -17.99 10.42
CA GLN A 122 -3.75 -18.84 9.45
C GLN A 122 -2.99 -18.88 8.13
N LEU A 123 -2.44 -17.74 7.69
CA LEU A 123 -1.57 -17.66 6.52
C LEU A 123 -0.29 -18.48 6.71
N GLU A 124 0.37 -18.35 7.85
CA GLU A 124 1.59 -19.13 8.16
C GLU A 124 1.33 -20.63 8.07
N LYS A 125 0.25 -21.10 8.73
CA LYS A 125 -0.16 -22.50 8.69
C LYS A 125 -0.52 -22.97 7.28
N LEU A 126 -1.19 -22.13 6.49
CA LEU A 126 -1.50 -22.44 5.10
C LEU A 126 -0.22 -22.62 4.27
N MET A 127 0.74 -21.71 4.41
CA MET A 127 2.00 -21.74 3.68
C MET A 127 2.85 -22.95 4.07
N GLU A 128 2.95 -23.27 5.37
CA GLU A 128 3.66 -24.46 5.86
C GLU A 128 3.08 -25.75 5.26
N ASN A 129 1.75 -25.93 5.36
CA ASN A 129 1.08 -27.12 4.80
C ASN A 129 1.23 -27.22 3.28
N MET A 130 1.05 -26.09 2.58
CA MET A 130 1.16 -26.03 1.12
C MET A 130 2.57 -26.40 0.67
N ARG A 131 3.60 -25.83 1.29
CA ARG A 131 5.00 -26.11 0.96
C ARG A 131 5.38 -27.55 1.30
N GLY A 132 4.87 -28.09 2.42
CA GLY A 132 5.04 -29.50 2.77
C GLY A 132 4.45 -30.44 1.71
N GLU A 133 3.23 -30.17 1.24
CA GLU A 133 2.58 -30.96 0.19
C GLU A 133 3.33 -30.88 -1.15
N ILE A 134 3.77 -29.68 -1.54
CA ILE A 134 4.56 -29.43 -2.74
C ILE A 134 5.93 -30.12 -2.66
N ALA A 135 6.58 -30.14 -1.50
CA ALA A 135 7.85 -30.83 -1.32
C ALA A 135 7.70 -32.36 -1.45
N GLY A 136 6.58 -32.92 -0.96
CA GLY A 136 6.24 -34.33 -1.15
C GLY A 136 5.84 -34.69 -2.58
N HIS A 137 5.27 -33.73 -3.31
CA HIS A 137 4.80 -33.91 -4.69
C HIS A 137 5.25 -32.73 -5.58
N PRO A 138 6.54 -32.68 -5.98
CA PRO A 138 7.07 -31.57 -6.75
C PRO A 138 6.30 -31.36 -8.07
N PRO A 139 5.95 -30.11 -8.43
CA PRO A 139 5.29 -29.83 -9.69
C PRO A 139 6.13 -30.28 -10.88
N VAL A 140 5.49 -30.97 -11.83
CA VAL A 140 6.14 -31.40 -13.08
C VAL A 140 6.18 -30.21 -14.03
N GLU A 141 7.37 -29.88 -14.52
CA GLU A 141 7.57 -28.78 -15.47
C GLU A 141 6.71 -28.98 -16.74
N GLY A 142 6.01 -27.93 -17.17
CA GLY A 142 5.13 -27.96 -18.34
C GLY A 142 3.74 -28.55 -18.11
N SER A 143 3.43 -29.11 -16.93
CA SER A 143 2.09 -29.62 -16.60
C SER A 143 1.04 -28.52 -16.39
N TYR A 144 1.48 -27.30 -16.09
CA TYR A 144 0.64 -26.14 -15.87
C TYR A 144 0.76 -25.16 -17.04
N VAL A 145 -0.39 -24.80 -17.63
CA VAL A 145 -0.48 -23.80 -18.71
C VAL A 145 -1.19 -22.57 -18.14
N PRO A 146 -0.48 -21.47 -17.86
CA PRO A 146 -1.06 -20.30 -17.23
C PRO A 146 -2.04 -19.59 -18.16
N ARG A 147 -3.16 -19.14 -17.61
CA ARG A 147 -4.10 -18.23 -18.28
C ARG A 147 -4.36 -17.01 -17.41
N ARG A 148 -4.59 -15.86 -18.05
CA ARG A 148 -4.97 -14.64 -17.35
C ARG A 148 -6.18 -14.89 -16.45
N GLY A 149 -6.06 -14.50 -15.19
CA GLY A 149 -7.08 -14.66 -14.17
C GLY A 149 -6.95 -15.94 -13.34
N ASP A 150 -6.16 -16.93 -13.77
CA ASP A 150 -5.97 -18.18 -13.02
C ASP A 150 -5.28 -17.91 -11.68
N TYR A 151 -5.75 -18.62 -10.65
CA TYR A 151 -5.01 -18.78 -9.40
C TYR A 151 -4.00 -19.91 -9.56
N CYS A 152 -2.78 -19.67 -9.11
CA CYS A 152 -1.65 -20.57 -9.22
C CYS A 152 -0.77 -20.49 -7.97
N ILE A 153 0.24 -21.35 -7.92
CA ILE A 153 1.39 -21.15 -7.05
C ILE A 153 2.58 -20.69 -7.89
N ALA A 154 3.38 -19.80 -7.33
CA ALA A 154 4.58 -19.27 -7.94
C ALA A 154 5.76 -19.40 -6.98
N LYS A 155 6.89 -19.90 -7.50
CA LYS A 155 8.13 -20.03 -6.75
C LYS A 155 8.84 -18.68 -6.76
N PHE A 156 9.02 -18.03 -5.61
CA PHE A 156 9.67 -16.72 -5.50
C PHE A 156 11.21 -16.87 -5.51
N VAL A 157 11.93 -15.74 -5.47
CA VAL A 157 13.40 -15.69 -5.56
C VAL A 157 14.10 -16.27 -4.32
N ASP A 158 13.39 -16.36 -3.19
CA ASP A 158 13.82 -17.06 -1.98
C ASP A 158 13.76 -18.59 -2.12
N GLY A 159 13.20 -19.09 -3.24
CA GLY A 159 13.04 -20.52 -3.50
C GLY A 159 11.76 -21.13 -2.92
N GLU A 160 10.93 -20.35 -2.23
CA GLU A 160 9.69 -20.81 -1.63
C GLU A 160 8.49 -20.62 -2.54
N TRP A 161 7.45 -21.44 -2.33
CA TRP A 161 6.20 -21.35 -3.08
C TRP A 161 5.17 -20.49 -2.36
N TYR A 162 4.47 -19.68 -3.14
CA TYR A 162 3.45 -18.73 -2.68
C TYR A 162 2.22 -18.79 -3.58
N ARG A 163 1.05 -18.37 -3.06
CA ARG A 163 -0.15 -18.24 -3.88
C ARG A 163 -0.08 -16.98 -4.73
N ALA A 164 -0.47 -17.11 -5.98
CA ALA A 164 -0.44 -16.02 -6.95
C ALA A 164 -1.65 -16.05 -7.88
N ARG A 165 -1.87 -14.94 -8.57
CA ARG A 165 -2.84 -14.81 -9.66
C ARG A 165 -2.13 -14.35 -10.92
N VAL A 166 -2.43 -14.98 -12.05
CA VAL A 166 -1.88 -14.58 -13.35
C VAL A 166 -2.58 -13.31 -13.83
N GLU A 167 -1.83 -12.22 -14.00
CA GLU A 167 -2.35 -10.94 -14.51
C GLU A 167 -2.29 -10.87 -16.03
N LYS A 168 -1.19 -11.37 -16.63
CA LYS A 168 -0.95 -11.34 -18.09
C LYS A 168 0.00 -12.46 -18.49
N VAL A 169 -0.25 -13.07 -19.65
CA VAL A 169 0.66 -14.04 -20.28
C VAL A 169 1.19 -13.41 -21.57
N GLU A 170 2.47 -13.08 -21.62
CA GLU A 170 3.12 -12.59 -22.85
C GLU A 170 3.75 -13.74 -23.64
N SER A 171 4.40 -14.66 -22.94
CA SER A 171 4.98 -15.88 -23.48
C SER A 171 5.20 -16.89 -22.34
N SER A 172 5.63 -18.11 -22.66
CA SER A 172 6.05 -19.08 -21.62
C SER A 172 7.22 -18.59 -20.78
N ALA A 173 8.07 -17.69 -21.30
CA ALA A 173 9.19 -17.12 -20.56
C ALA A 173 8.81 -15.87 -19.74
N LYS A 174 7.65 -15.25 -20.02
CA LYS A 174 7.22 -13.99 -19.42
C LYS A 174 5.74 -14.04 -19.06
N VAL A 175 5.48 -14.42 -17.82
CA VAL A 175 4.15 -14.42 -17.20
C VAL A 175 4.16 -13.41 -16.07
N HIS A 176 3.24 -12.45 -16.13
CA HIS A 176 3.03 -11.45 -15.09
C HIS A 176 2.08 -12.00 -14.05
N ILE A 177 2.51 -11.97 -12.80
CA ILE A 177 1.75 -12.48 -11.66
C ILE A 177 1.65 -11.45 -10.54
N PHE A 178 0.64 -11.62 -9.71
CA PHE A 178 0.42 -10.89 -8.48
C PHE A 178 0.37 -11.88 -7.32
N TYR A 179 1.21 -11.68 -6.30
CA TYR A 179 1.22 -12.51 -5.09
C TYR A 179 0.06 -12.11 -4.18
N ILE A 180 -1.00 -12.91 -4.19
CA ILE A 180 -2.31 -12.54 -3.60
C ILE A 180 -2.27 -12.35 -2.08
N ASP A 181 -1.25 -12.87 -1.43
CA ASP A 181 -1.09 -12.75 0.02
C ASP A 181 -0.15 -11.61 0.42
N TYR A 182 0.64 -11.04 -0.51
CA TYR A 182 1.69 -10.06 -0.19
C TYR A 182 1.59 -8.74 -0.96
N GLY A 183 0.96 -8.72 -2.14
CA GLY A 183 0.73 -7.50 -2.91
C GLY A 183 1.80 -7.17 -3.95
N ASN A 184 2.99 -7.76 -3.85
CA ASN A 184 4.04 -7.56 -4.85
C ASN A 184 3.74 -8.30 -6.16
N LYS A 185 4.31 -7.79 -7.26
CA LYS A 185 4.18 -8.34 -8.61
C LYS A 185 5.51 -8.87 -9.11
N GLU A 186 5.48 -9.89 -9.97
CA GLU A 186 6.69 -10.43 -10.60
C GLU A 186 6.40 -10.85 -12.06
N THR A 187 7.40 -10.69 -12.93
CA THR A 187 7.42 -11.34 -14.25
C THR A 187 8.37 -12.52 -14.22
N LEU A 188 7.87 -13.72 -14.47
CA LEU A 188 8.64 -14.95 -14.35
C LEU A 188 8.26 -15.99 -15.43
N PRO A 189 9.11 -16.99 -15.70
CA PRO A 189 8.79 -18.05 -16.66
C PRO A 189 7.74 -19.02 -16.09
N SER A 190 6.97 -19.65 -16.96
CA SER A 190 5.94 -20.64 -16.59
C SER A 190 6.51 -21.86 -15.85
N SER A 191 7.82 -22.13 -15.95
CA SER A 191 8.49 -23.18 -15.19
C SER A 191 8.56 -22.91 -13.68
N ARG A 192 8.39 -21.65 -13.25
CA ARG A 192 8.24 -21.25 -11.84
C ARG A 192 6.77 -21.19 -11.40
N LEU A 193 5.84 -21.66 -12.22
CA LEU A 193 4.41 -21.69 -11.93
C LEU A 193 3.89 -23.13 -11.86
N ALA A 194 2.90 -23.35 -11.00
CA ALA A 194 2.14 -24.59 -10.97
C ALA A 194 0.69 -24.35 -10.56
N ALA A 195 -0.16 -25.36 -10.78
CA ALA A 195 -1.56 -25.28 -10.39
C ALA A 195 -1.69 -25.14 -8.86
N LEU A 196 -2.56 -24.25 -8.40
CA LEU A 196 -2.87 -24.11 -6.98
C LEU A 196 -3.72 -25.31 -6.53
N PRO A 197 -3.26 -26.14 -5.56
CA PRO A 197 -4.07 -27.23 -5.06
C PRO A 197 -5.35 -26.68 -4.40
N PRO A 198 -6.53 -27.30 -4.61
CA PRO A 198 -7.80 -26.80 -4.09
C PRO A 198 -7.83 -26.58 -2.58
N ALA A 199 -7.07 -27.39 -1.83
CA ALA A 199 -6.90 -27.32 -0.38
C ALA A 199 -6.28 -25.98 0.09
N PHE A 200 -5.60 -25.24 -0.79
CA PHE A 200 -4.98 -23.95 -0.48
C PHE A 200 -5.63 -22.78 -1.24
N SER A 201 -6.80 -23.02 -1.85
CA SER A 201 -7.51 -22.02 -2.65
C SER A 201 -8.02 -20.83 -1.83
N THR A 202 -8.41 -19.76 -2.51
CA THR A 202 -9.01 -18.56 -1.90
C THR A 202 -10.35 -18.82 -1.20
N ARG A 203 -10.98 -19.97 -1.44
CA ARG A 203 -12.18 -20.43 -0.71
C ARG A 203 -11.86 -20.96 0.67
N VAL A 204 -10.64 -21.47 0.88
CA VAL A 204 -10.17 -22.01 2.17
C VAL A 204 -9.62 -20.87 3.04
N LEU A 205 -8.76 -20.05 2.47
CA LEU A 205 -8.30 -18.81 3.10
C LEU A 205 -8.33 -17.69 2.04
N PRO A 206 -9.07 -16.59 2.26
CA PRO A 206 -9.07 -15.45 1.33
C PRO A 206 -7.66 -14.94 1.02
N ALA A 207 -7.50 -14.20 -0.08
CA ALA A 207 -6.28 -13.46 -0.36
C ALA A 207 -5.96 -12.53 0.83
N GLN A 208 -4.72 -12.59 1.33
CA GLN A 208 -4.36 -11.89 2.56
C GLN A 208 -3.84 -10.46 2.33
N ALA A 209 -3.42 -10.12 1.10
CA ALA A 209 -3.03 -8.75 0.79
C ALA A 209 -4.24 -7.92 0.37
N THR A 210 -4.45 -6.81 1.06
CA THR A 210 -5.45 -5.79 0.71
C THR A 210 -4.73 -4.50 0.34
N GLU A 211 -5.08 -3.94 -0.81
CA GLU A 211 -4.54 -2.67 -1.29
C GLU A 211 -5.18 -1.50 -0.55
N TYR A 212 -4.36 -0.57 -0.11
CA TYR A 212 -4.73 0.69 0.52
C TYR A 212 -4.00 1.82 -0.16
N LYS A 213 -4.54 3.02 0.02
CA LYS A 213 -3.89 4.26 -0.36
C LYS A 213 -3.77 5.14 0.85
N PHE A 214 -2.74 5.95 0.82
CA PHE A 214 -2.71 7.06 1.75
C PHE A 214 -3.79 8.04 1.44
N ALA A 215 -4.00 8.80 2.48
CA ALA A 215 -5.22 9.41 2.78
C ALA A 215 -4.83 10.89 3.02
N PHE A 216 -5.67 11.84 2.61
CA PHE A 216 -5.44 13.31 2.55
C PHE A 216 -4.17 13.75 1.83
N ILE A 217 -3.56 12.87 1.03
CA ILE A 217 -2.40 13.21 0.21
C ILE A 217 -2.69 12.99 -1.27
N GLN A 218 -2.25 13.94 -2.09
CA GLN A 218 -2.18 13.75 -3.53
C GLN A 218 -0.82 13.15 -3.86
N VAL A 219 -0.83 12.04 -4.61
CA VAL A 219 0.39 11.47 -5.17
C VAL A 219 0.97 12.50 -6.16
N PRO A 220 2.24 12.89 -6.02
CA PRO A 220 2.86 13.83 -6.95
C PRO A 220 2.76 13.30 -8.38
N GLN A 221 2.11 14.06 -9.27
CA GLN A 221 2.17 13.78 -10.71
C GLN A 221 3.44 14.44 -11.25
N ASP A 222 4.41 13.63 -11.67
CA ASP A 222 5.61 14.15 -12.33
C ASP A 222 5.20 14.90 -13.61
N VAL A 223 5.31 16.21 -13.58
CA VAL A 223 5.29 17.06 -14.77
C VAL A 223 6.62 16.88 -15.51
N SER A 224 6.61 15.96 -16.46
CA SER A 224 7.55 15.84 -17.59
C SER A 224 9.04 15.72 -17.24
N GLY A 225 9.55 14.49 -17.30
CA GLY A 225 10.98 14.22 -17.54
C GLY A 225 11.45 12.97 -16.83
N GLY A 226 11.61 11.87 -17.57
CA GLY A 226 11.99 10.55 -17.06
C GLY A 226 13.10 10.58 -16.01
N GLY A 227 12.72 10.43 -14.74
CA GLY A 227 13.59 10.21 -13.61
C GLY A 227 13.29 8.83 -13.04
N HIS A 228 14.10 7.85 -13.42
CA HIS A 228 14.06 6.49 -12.92
C HIS A 228 14.39 6.51 -11.41
N TRP A 229 13.41 6.28 -10.53
CA TRP A 229 13.67 6.00 -9.11
C TRP A 229 14.13 4.54 -8.87
N GLY A 230 14.71 3.90 -9.90
CA GLY A 230 14.95 2.46 -9.95
C GLY A 230 16.38 1.97 -9.65
N ASP A 231 17.36 2.85 -9.41
CA ASP A 231 18.75 2.43 -9.21
C ASP A 231 19.28 2.73 -7.80
N ARG A 232 18.77 1.99 -6.82
CA ARG A 232 19.59 1.56 -5.66
C ARG A 232 19.23 0.13 -5.31
N GLU A 233 20.22 -0.76 -5.46
CA GLU A 233 20.18 -2.17 -5.08
C GLU A 233 19.45 -2.38 -3.74
N VAL A 234 18.25 -2.94 -3.80
CA VAL A 234 17.52 -3.38 -2.61
C VAL A 234 18.02 -4.77 -2.27
N GLY A 235 19.04 -4.82 -1.41
CA GLY A 235 19.40 -6.04 -0.69
C GLY A 235 18.19 -6.55 0.11
N HIS A 236 17.89 -7.83 -0.05
CA HIS A 236 16.91 -8.56 0.75
C HIS A 236 17.16 -8.32 2.24
N CYS A 237 16.11 -7.96 2.97
CA CYS A 237 16.09 -7.97 4.42
C CYS A 237 14.71 -8.47 4.86
N GLY A 238 14.63 -9.74 5.24
CA GLY A 238 13.49 -10.26 5.97
C GLY A 238 13.54 -9.73 7.38
N ASP A 239 12.65 -8.78 7.71
CA ASP A 239 12.18 -8.49 9.06
C ASP A 239 10.81 -7.79 8.93
N ARG A 240 9.81 -8.33 9.63
CA ARG A 240 8.37 -8.02 9.51
C ARG A 240 7.98 -6.89 10.48
N GLU A 241 7.18 -5.92 10.05
CA GLU A 241 6.73 -4.80 10.91
C GLU A 241 5.19 -4.74 11.03
N MET A 242 4.68 -4.70 12.27
CA MET A 242 3.26 -4.52 12.59
C MET A 242 2.87 -3.04 12.47
N ALA A 243 1.85 -2.74 11.67
CA ALA A 243 1.11 -1.49 11.60
C ALA A 243 -0.33 -1.67 12.13
N GLN A 244 -1.18 -0.64 12.07
CA GLN A 244 -2.61 -0.75 12.39
C GLN A 244 -3.49 -0.13 11.29
N VAL A 245 -4.51 -0.83 10.78
CA VAL A 245 -5.52 -0.42 9.77
C VAL A 245 -6.92 -0.90 10.18
N SER A 246 -7.96 -0.12 9.94
CA SER A 246 -9.37 -0.43 10.31
C SER A 246 -10.11 -1.21 9.20
N PRO A 247 -11.03 -2.15 9.49
CA PRO A 247 -11.75 -2.91 8.46
C PRO A 247 -12.92 -2.10 7.89
N ALA A 248 -13.21 -2.27 6.60
CA ALA A 248 -14.38 -1.67 5.98
C ALA A 248 -15.68 -2.32 6.48
N PRO A 249 -16.76 -1.55 6.70
CA PRO A 249 -18.07 -2.13 6.96
C PRO A 249 -18.61 -2.86 5.72
N SER A 250 -19.23 -4.02 5.94
CA SER A 250 -19.99 -4.72 4.90
C SER A 250 -21.15 -3.86 4.41
N PRO A 251 -21.45 -3.84 3.11
CA PRO A 251 -22.59 -3.09 2.59
C PRO A 251 -23.88 -3.66 3.22
N THR A 252 -24.57 -2.83 3.99
CA THR A 252 -25.97 -3.09 4.33
C THR A 252 -26.81 -3.07 3.05
N PRO A 253 -27.81 -3.96 2.91
CA PRO A 253 -28.60 -4.13 1.70
C PRO A 253 -29.40 -2.89 1.31
#